data_AF-A0A3M1KRE6-F1
#
_entry.id   AF-A0A3M1KRE6-F1
#
_cell.length_a   1.000
_cell.length_b   1.000
_cell.length_c   1.000
_cell.angle_alpha   90.00
_cell.angle_beta   90.00
_cell.angle_gamma   90.00
#
_symmetry.space_group_name_H-M   'P 1'
#
loop_
_entity.id
_entity.type
_entity.pdbx_description
1 polymer ?
#
loop_
_entity_poly.entity_id
_entity_poly.type
_entity_poly.pdbx_seq_one_letter_code
_entity_poly.pdbx_strand_id
1 'polypeptide(L)' 'VLGEKNLSYIEFTPPEIKQTLTGYGKADKTEVQEAVARELNLDYLPKPDDAADGLAVALTAWHNQ' A
#
# COMPACT_ATOMS: atom_id res chain seq x y z
N VAL A 1 -22.59 0.13 -3.34
CA VAL A 1 -22.06 0.74 -2.09
C VAL A 1 -21.09 1.92 -2.28
N LEU A 2 -20.15 1.95 -3.25
CA LEU A 2 -19.32 3.16 -3.53
C LEU A 2 -19.85 4.02 -4.69
N GLY A 3 -20.28 3.41 -5.79
CA GLY A 3 -20.88 4.13 -6.93
C GLY A 3 -22.19 4.86 -6.61
N GLU A 4 -22.87 4.45 -5.53
CA GLU A 4 -24.11 5.10 -5.07
C GLU A 4 -23.86 6.42 -4.32
N LYS A 5 -22.61 6.68 -3.92
CA LYS A 5 -22.22 7.90 -3.19
C LYS A 5 -21.43 8.90 -4.03
N ASN A 6 -21.25 8.64 -5.33
CA ASN A 6 -20.53 9.53 -6.26
C ASN A 6 -19.12 9.92 -5.76
N LEU A 7 -18.45 9.00 -5.07
CA LEU A 7 -17.09 9.17 -4.57
C LEU A 7 -16.12 8.69 -5.62
N SER A 8 -15.13 9.52 -5.96
CA SER A 8 -13.99 9.08 -6.77
C SER A 8 -13.26 7.97 -6.04
N TYR A 9 -13.08 6.84 -6.72
CA TYR A 9 -12.27 5.75 -6.23
C TYR A 9 -10.99 5.67 -7.06
N ILE A 10 -9.94 5.15 -6.45
CA ILE A 10 -8.67 4.90 -7.12
C ILE A 10 -8.37 3.42 -6.89
N GLU A 11 -8.12 2.71 -7.98
CA GLU A 11 -7.71 1.31 -7.96
C GLU A 11 -6.25 1.22 -8.36
N PHE A 12 -5.49 0.42 -7.61
CA PHE A 12 -4.10 0.12 -7.91
C PHE A 12 -3.95 -1.37 -8.10
N THR A 13 -3.20 -1.77 -9.13
CA THR A 13 -2.85 -3.17 -9.32
C THR A 13 -1.77 -3.58 -8.31
N PRO A 14 -1.71 -4.87 -7.91
CA PRO A 14 -0.67 -5.37 -7.01
C PRO A 14 0.78 -5.00 -7.42
N PRO A 15 1.19 -5.08 -8.72
CA PRO A 15 2.53 -4.65 -9.12
C PRO A 15 2.75 -3.13 -9.02
N GLU A 16 1.72 -2.30 -9.20
CA GLU A 16 1.84 -0.84 -9.01
C GLU A 16 2.13 -0.51 -7.54
N ILE A 17 1.38 -1.10 -6.61
CA ILE A 17 1.61 -0.91 -5.16
C ILE A 17 3.04 -1.28 -4.80
N LYS A 18 3.50 -2.45 -5.27
CA LYS A 18 4.88 -2.92 -5.05
C LYS A 18 5.89 -1.94 -5.63
N GLN A 19 5.70 -1.54 -6.89
CA GLN A 19 6.62 -0.62 -7.55
C GLN A 19 6.69 0.75 -6.85
N THR A 20 5.57 1.28 -6.37
CA THR A 20 5.53 2.57 -5.68
C THR A 20 6.21 2.51 -4.31
N LEU A 21 6.04 1.41 -3.55
CA LEU A 21 6.57 1.29 -2.19
C LEU A 21 8.01 0.79 -2.12
N THR A 22 8.36 -0.21 -2.92
CA THR A 22 9.69 -0.85 -2.86
C THR A 22 10.60 -0.42 -4.02
N GLY A 23 10.05 0.23 -5.06
CA GLY A 23 10.79 0.60 -6.27
C GLY A 23 10.83 -0.48 -7.35
N TYR A 24 10.34 -1.70 -7.07
CA TYR A 24 10.30 -2.81 -8.03
C TYR A 24 9.03 -3.65 -7.88
N GLY A 25 8.30 -3.86 -8.99
CA GLY A 25 7.01 -4.56 -8.99
C GLY A 25 7.05 -6.05 -8.61
N LYS A 26 8.23 -6.63 -8.40
CA LYS A 26 8.42 -8.03 -7.99
C LYS A 26 8.66 -8.24 -6.50
N ALA A 27 8.54 -7.19 -5.69
CA ALA A 27 8.78 -7.30 -4.26
C ALA A 27 7.88 -8.34 -3.57
N ASP A 28 8.48 -9.06 -2.63
CA ASP A 28 7.79 -10.00 -1.75
C ASP A 28 6.90 -9.26 -0.76
N LYS A 29 5.90 -9.97 -0.21
CA LYS A 29 4.98 -9.38 0.77
C LYS A 29 5.71 -8.79 1.97
N THR A 30 6.77 -9.45 2.43
CA THR A 30 7.60 -8.97 3.54
C THR A 30 8.31 -7.66 3.21
N GLU A 31 8.83 -7.52 1.97
CA GLU A 31 9.52 -6.29 1.54
C GLU A 31 8.54 -5.11 1.46
N VAL A 32 7.31 -5.35 1.05
CA VAL A 32 6.24 -4.33 1.09
C VAL A 32 5.94 -3.94 2.53
N GLN A 33 5.82 -4.89 3.45
CA GLN A 33 5.59 -4.62 4.87
C GLN A 33 6.74 -3.84 5.51
N GLU A 34 7.99 -4.16 5.19
CA GLU A 34 9.17 -3.42 5.62
C GLU A 34 9.19 -2.00 5.07
N ALA A 35 8.84 -1.82 3.78
CA ALA A 35 8.73 -0.49 3.18
C ALA A 35 7.66 0.36 3.87
N VAL A 36 6.47 -0.21 4.12
CA VAL A 36 5.39 0.46 4.86
C VAL A 36 5.83 0.82 6.27
N ALA A 37 6.50 -0.10 6.99
CA ALA A 37 7.01 0.16 8.34
C ALA A 37 8.04 1.28 8.32
N ARG A 38 8.96 1.30 7.34
CA ARG A 38 9.97 2.36 7.19
C ARG A 38 9.32 3.71 6.89
N GLU A 39 8.35 3.75 6.00
CA GLU A 39 7.68 4.99 5.57
C GLU A 39 6.83 5.60 6.69
N LEU A 40 6.20 4.75 7.52
CA LEU A 40 5.42 5.16 8.68
C LEU A 40 6.25 5.22 9.97
N ASN A 41 7.57 5.01 9.88
CA ASN A 41 8.51 5.00 10.99
C ASN A 41 8.04 4.11 12.17
N LEU A 42 7.55 2.91 11.83
CA LEU A 42 7.13 1.88 12.79
C LEU A 42 8.33 1.05 13.23
N ASP A 43 8.47 0.85 14.54
CA ASP A 43 9.50 -0.03 15.11
C ASP A 43 9.21 -1.54 14.89
N TYR A 44 8.05 -1.86 14.31
CA TYR A 44 7.60 -3.23 14.09
C TYR A 44 6.92 -3.39 12.72
N LEU A 45 6.96 -4.62 12.21
CA LEU A 45 6.23 -4.96 10.99
C LEU A 45 4.71 -4.92 11.25
N PRO A 46 3.93 -4.17 10.47
CA PRO A 46 2.49 -4.11 10.63
C PRO A 46 1.87 -5.50 10.51
N LYS A 47 1.16 -5.92 11.56
CA LYS A 47 0.40 -7.17 11.62
C LYS A 47 -1.04 -6.87 12.02
N PRO A 48 -2.04 -7.58 11.49
CA PRO A 48 -1.95 -8.68 10.51
C PRO A 48 -1.56 -8.20 9.11
N ASP A 49 -1.23 -9.15 8.22
CA ASP A 49 -0.81 -8.85 6.83
C ASP A 49 -1.82 -7.95 6.09
N ASP A 50 -3.12 -8.13 6.36
CA ASP A 50 -4.20 -7.31 5.78
C ASP A 50 -4.10 -5.82 6.15
N ALA A 51 -3.64 -5.51 7.37
CA ALA A 51 -3.46 -4.14 7.81
C ALA A 51 -2.29 -3.48 7.07
N ALA A 52 -1.22 -4.24 6.80
CA ALA A 52 -0.10 -3.76 6.02
C ALA A 52 -0.49 -3.49 4.57
N ASP A 53 -1.29 -4.37 3.96
CA ASP A 53 -1.80 -4.19 2.60
C ASP A 53 -2.69 -2.94 2.50
N GLY A 54 -3.53 -2.67 3.52
CA GLY A 54 -4.32 -1.44 3.60
C GLY A 54 -3.46 -0.17 3.67
N LEU A 55 -2.41 -0.18 4.49
CA LEU A 55 -1.44 0.93 4.58
C LEU A 55 -0.65 1.10 3.29
N ALA A 56 -0.27 0.00 2.65
CA ALA A 56 0.42 -0.01 1.36
C ALA A 56 -0.44 0.67 0.27
N VAL A 57 -1.73 0.37 0.20
CA VAL A 57 -2.67 1.03 -0.71
C VAL A 57 -2.80 2.52 -0.39
N ALA A 58 -2.91 2.88 0.88
CA ALA A 58 -3.01 4.29 1.30
C ALA A 58 -1.76 5.10 0.93
N LEU A 59 -0.56 4.56 1.16
CA LEU A 59 0.71 5.17 0.77
C LEU A 59 0.85 5.26 -0.75
N THR A 60 0.43 4.23 -1.47
CA THR A 60 0.42 4.25 -2.95
C THR A 60 -0.51 5.34 -3.47
N ALA A 61 -1.67 5.52 -2.85
CA ALA A 61 -2.61 6.60 -3.18
C ALA A 61 -2.02 7.98 -2.89
N TRP A 62 -1.33 8.13 -1.75
CA TRP A 62 -0.64 9.36 -1.37
C TRP A 62 0.48 9.73 -2.36
N HIS A 63 1.24 8.74 -2.85
CA HIS A 63 2.30 8.96 -3.84
C HIS A 63 1.78 9.28 -5.25
N ASN A 64 0.56 8.85 -5.60
CA ASN A 64 -0.07 9.08 -6.91
C ASN A 64 -1.00 10.32 -6.94
N GLN A 65 -1.00 11.14 -5.88
CA GLN A 65 -1.79 12.39 -5.79
C GLN A 65 -1.06 13.61 -6.34
#